data_AF-A0A120EZ69-F1
#
_entry.id   AF-A0A120EZ69-F1
#
_cell.length_a   1.000
_cell.length_b   1.000
_cell.length_c   1.000
_cell.angle_alpha   90.00
_cell.angle_beta   90.00
_cell.angle_gamma   90.00
#
_symmetry.space_group_name_H-M   'P 1'
#
loop_
_entity.id
_entity.type
_entity.pdbx_description
1 polymer ?
#
loop_
_entity_poly.entity_id
_entity_poly.type
_entity_poly.pdbx_seq_one_letter_code
_entity_poly.pdbx_strand_id
1 'polypeptide(L)' 'MLHVVQSDRPPTEGELSELGEAIRRMQKERNLFFAYNREMAIILRNEYDEYVAAGFTQAQALKLVSAKLTPPAK' A
#
# COMPACT_ATOMS: atom_id res chain seq x y z
N MET A 1 -6.99 3.60 17.10
CA MET A 1 -7.39 4.80 17.87
C MET A 1 -6.16 5.69 17.95
N LEU A 2 -6.14 6.82 17.23
CA LEU A 2 -5.05 7.80 17.34
C LEU A 2 -5.31 8.60 18.61
N HIS A 3 -4.53 8.37 19.66
CA HIS A 3 -4.54 9.22 20.84
C HIS A 3 -3.80 10.51 20.49
N VAL A 4 -4.55 11.60 20.32
CA VAL A 4 -3.97 12.94 20.23
C VAL A 4 -3.51 13.30 21.63
N VAL A 5 -2.20 13.21 21.86
CA VAL A 5 -1.58 13.69 23.10
C VAL A 5 -1.59 15.22 23.02
N GLN A 6 -2.56 15.84 23.69
CA GLN A 6 -2.49 17.29 23.94
C GLN A 6 -1.43 17.53 25.01
N SER A 7 -0.45 18.37 24.68
CA SER A 7 0.61 18.79 25.60
C SER A 7 0.33 20.23 26.02
N ASP A 8 0.33 20.51 27.32
CA ASP A 8 0.02 21.83 27.91
C ASP A 8 1.14 22.86 27.74
N ARG A 9 2.30 22.46 27.17
CA ARG A 9 3.44 23.35 26.91
C ARG A 9 3.79 23.39 25.42
N PRO A 10 4.37 24.51 24.94
CA PRO A 10 4.96 24.54 23.61
C PRO A 10 5.98 23.40 23.45
N PRO A 11 5.96 22.67 22.33
CA PRO A 11 6.93 21.62 22.07
C PRO A 11 8.34 22.19 22.04
N THR A 12 9.29 21.44 22.60
CA THR A 12 10.72 21.74 22.54
C THR A 12 11.26 21.53 21.13
N GLU A 13 12.44 22.09 20.84
CA GLU A 13 13.13 21.89 19.57
C GLU A 13 13.43 20.41 19.29
N GLY A 14 13.76 19.63 20.33
CA GLY A 14 13.94 18.18 20.23
C GLY A 14 12.66 17.44 19.83
N GLU A 15 11.53 17.74 20.48
CA GLU A 15 10.22 17.17 20.15
C GLU A 15 9.77 17.53 18.72
N LEU A 16 10.05 18.76 18.27
CA LEU A 16 9.78 19.18 16.89
C LEU A 16 10.65 18.43 15.88
N SER A 17 11.92 18.18 16.21
CA SER A 17 12.82 17.38 15.37
C SER A 17 12.33 15.94 15.23
N GLU A 18 11.95 15.29 16.35
CA GLU A 18 11.42 13.93 16.37
C GLU A 18 10.12 13.81 15.56
N LEU A 19 9.21 14.78 15.70
CA LEU A 19 7.99 14.86 14.88
C LEU A 19 8.32 15.01 13.40
N GLY A 20 9.28 15.86 13.05
CA GLY A 20 9.74 16.05 11.67
C GLY A 20 10.35 14.78 11.07
N GLU A 21 11.09 14.00 11.86
CA GLU A 21 11.59 12.69 11.43
C GLU A 21 10.47 11.66 11.27
N ALA A 22 9.51 11.60 12.20
CA ALA A 22 8.37 10.71 12.10
C ALA A 22 7.56 10.98 10.82
N ILE A 23 7.30 12.27 10.52
CA ILE A 23 6.63 12.67 9.27
C ILE A 23 7.42 12.21 8.04
N ARG A 24 8.75 12.41 8.04
CA ARG A 24 9.61 11.96 6.93
C ARG A 24 9.58 10.44 6.76
N ARG A 25 9.60 9.67 7.84
CA ARG A 25 9.45 8.20 7.81
C ARG A 25 8.10 7.81 7.22
N MET A 26 7.01 8.40 7.69
CA MET A 26 5.65 8.14 7.18
C MET A 26 5.52 8.49 5.70
N GLN A 27 6.10 9.60 5.24
CA GLN A 27 6.11 9.97 3.83
C GLN A 27 6.87 8.95 2.98
N LYS A 28 8.03 8.47 3.46
CA LYS A 28 8.82 7.45 2.79
C LYS A 28 8.05 6.13 2.69
N GLU A 29 7.45 5.68 3.79
CA GLU A 29 6.63 4.46 3.82
C GLU A 29 5.42 4.56 2.89
N ARG A 30 4.74 5.71 2.88
CA ARG A 30 3.62 5.96 1.97
C ARG A 30 4.05 5.89 0.50
N ASN A 31 5.20 6.47 0.16
CA ASN A 31 5.72 6.42 -1.21
C ASN A 31 6.09 4.99 -1.61
N LEU A 32 6.67 4.21 -0.69
CA LEU A 32 6.96 2.80 -0.93
C LEU A 32 5.68 1.99 -1.17
N PHE A 33 4.63 2.24 -0.38
CA PHE A 33 3.32 1.62 -0.56
C PHE A 33 2.70 1.95 -1.93
N PHE A 34 2.79 3.21 -2.37
CA PHE A 34 2.34 3.58 -3.71
C PHE A 34 3.14 2.92 -4.83
N ALA A 35 4.47 2.85 -4.69
CA ALA A 35 5.32 2.16 -5.66
C ALA A 35 4.96 0.66 -5.73
N TYR A 36 4.80 0.01 -4.58
CA TYR A 36 4.36 -1.38 -4.51
C TYR A 36 3.02 -1.60 -5.21
N ASN A 37 2.00 -0.78 -4.91
CA ASN A 37 0.69 -0.90 -5.53
C ASN A 37 0.74 -0.71 -7.05
N ARG A 38 1.60 0.20 -7.54
CA ARG A 38 1.81 0.42 -8.97
C ARG A 38 2.39 -0.83 -9.65
N GLU A 39 3.45 -1.39 -9.10
CA GLU A 39 4.08 -2.61 -9.65
C GLU A 39 3.12 -3.80 -9.60
N MET A 40 2.39 -3.97 -8.50
CA MET A 40 1.36 -5.00 -8.39
C MET A 40 0.25 -4.85 -9.43
N ALA A 41 -0.20 -3.62 -9.70
CA ALA A 41 -1.21 -3.39 -10.73
C ALA A 41 -0.72 -3.76 -12.14
N ILE A 42 0.55 -3.50 -12.44
CA ILE A 42 1.17 -3.88 -13.72
C ILE A 42 1.22 -5.41 -13.84
N ILE A 43 1.70 -6.10 -12.80
CA ILE A 43 1.80 -7.57 -12.79
C ILE A 43 0.42 -8.20 -13.00
N LEU A 44 -0.58 -7.77 -12.23
CA LEU A 44 -1.94 -8.33 -12.32
C LEU A 44 -2.59 -8.06 -13.67
N ARG A 45 -2.29 -6.91 -14.29
CA ARG A 45 -2.75 -6.60 -15.65
C ARG A 45 -2.14 -7.56 -16.67
N ASN A 46 -0.83 -7.76 -16.62
CA ASN A 46 -0.14 -8.67 -17.54
C ASN A 46 -0.67 -10.11 -17.40
N GLU A 47 -0.82 -10.59 -16.17
CA GLU A 47 -1.38 -11.92 -15.91
C GLU A 47 -2.82 -12.05 -16.40
N TYR A 48 -3.64 -11.01 -16.22
CA TYR A 48 -4.99 -10.99 -16.77
C TYR A 48 -4.97 -11.14 -18.30
N ASP A 49 -4.11 -10.39 -18.98
CA ASP A 49 -3.98 -10.45 -20.44
C ASP A 49 -3.47 -11.82 -20.90
N GLU A 50 -2.56 -12.45 -20.15
CA GLU A 50 -2.09 -13.82 -20.39
C GLU A 50 -3.23 -14.85 -20.25
N TYR A 51 -4.07 -14.75 -19.22
CA TYR A 51 -5.23 -15.64 -19.07
C TYR A 51 -6.23 -15.47 -20.22
N VAL A 52 -6.50 -14.23 -20.64
CA VAL A 52 -7.37 -13.98 -21.79
C VAL A 52 -6.76 -14.56 -23.07
N ALA A 53 -5.45 -14.39 -23.30
CA ALA A 53 -4.75 -14.97 -24.43
C ALA A 53 -4.76 -16.52 -24.42
N ALA A 54 -4.76 -17.12 -23.24
CA ALA A 54 -4.91 -18.57 -23.04
C ALA A 54 -6.35 -19.09 -23.23
N GLY A 55 -7.31 -18.22 -23.57
CA GLY A 55 -8.70 -18.59 -23.89
C GLY A 55 -9.65 -18.58 -22.70
N PHE A 56 -9.24 -18.05 -21.55
CA PHE A 56 -10.15 -17.84 -20.43
C PHE A 56 -11.12 -16.71 -20.73
N THR A 57 -12.35 -16.81 -20.22
CA THR A 57 -13.28 -15.67 -20.23
C THR A 57 -12.77 -14.57 -19.29
N GLN A 58 -13.14 -13.33 -19.56
CA GLN A 58 -12.75 -12.18 -18.73
C GLN A 58 -13.12 -12.38 -17.24
N ALA A 59 -14.28 -12.97 -16.97
CA ALA A 59 -14.72 -13.26 -15.61
C ALA A 59 -13.83 -14.30 -14.90
N GLN A 60 -13.38 -15.34 -15.62
CA GLN A 60 -12.46 -16.34 -15.08
C GLN A 60 -11.07 -15.74 -14.83
N ALA A 61 -10.55 -14.96 -15.78
CA ALA A 61 -9.27 -14.27 -15.64
C ALA A 61 -9.29 -13.31 -14.43
N LEU A 62 -10.35 -12.51 -14.27
CA LEU A 62 -10.54 -11.64 -13.09
C LEU A 62 -10.56 -12.42 -11.78
N LYS A 63 -11.23 -13.57 -11.74
CA LYS A 63 -11.27 -14.43 -10.55
C LYS A 63 -9.89 -14.95 -10.17
N LEU A 64 -9.05 -15.30 -11.15
CA LEU A 64 -7.69 -15.79 -10.92
C LEU A 64 -6.76 -14.70 -10.39
N VAL A 65 -6.76 -13.50 -10.99
CA VAL A 65 -5.90 -12.40 -10.53
C VAL A 65 -6.35 -11.82 -9.18
N SER A 66 -7.67 -11.77 -8.91
CA SER A 66 -8.19 -11.29 -7.62
C SER A 66 -7.89 -12.22 -6.45
N ALA A 67 -7.75 -13.52 -6.68
CA ALA A 67 -7.31 -14.47 -5.65
C ALA A 67 -5.91 -14.12 -5.10
N LYS A 68 -5.05 -13.50 -5.93
CA LYS A 68 -3.69 -13.07 -5.53
C LYS A 68 -3.66 -11.80 -4.69
N LEU A 69 -4.74 -11.00 -4.72
CA LEU A 69 -4.90 -9.79 -3.90
C LEU A 69 -5.37 -10.09 -2.47
N THR A 70 -5.85 -11.31 -2.24
CA THR A 70 -6.33 -11.71 -0.91
C THR A 70 -5.16 -12.31 -0.13
N PRO A 71 -4.85 -11.84 1.09
CA PRO A 71 -3.87 -12.50 1.93
C PRO A 71 -4.29 -13.96 2.14
N PRO A 72 -3.36 -14.93 2.17
CA PRO A 72 -3.72 -16.31 2.48
C PRO A 72 -4.42 -16.31 3.84
N ALA A 73 -5.63 -16.91 3.88
CA ALA A 73 -6.32 -17.14 5.14
C ALA A 73 -5.38 -17.94 6.04
N LYS A 74 -5.09 -17.38 7.23
CA LYS A 74 -4.28 -18.05 8.25
C LYS A 74 -4.99 -19.28 8.78
#